data_AF-A0A2S8F1H5-F1
#
_entry.id   AF-A0A2S8F1H5-F1
#
_cell.length_a   1.000
_cell.length_b   1.000
_cell.length_c   1.000
_cell.angle_alpha   90.00
_cell.angle_beta   90.00
_cell.angle_gamma   90.00
#
_symmetry.space_group_name_H-M   'P 1'
#
loop_
_entity.id
_entity.type
_entity.pdbx_description
1 polymer ?
#
loop_
_entity_poly.entity_id
_entity_poly.type
_entity_poly.pdbx_seq_one_letter_code
_entity_poly.pdbx_strand_id
1 'polypeptide(L)'
;MTNRTHNPKRGLSLAELLVASAVMGIICLSFGTLAMSVQMANEYSQEKNLVGQHARVILQRIERTMQGAHATESFPGILPITYYYTSYDFPQAVAIWDPAGDALSSYPQVSELVLFAIDPQNPNQLLEIRNKLDTRTAPGLADEAGWRTLVADLIDSSDSEIVEISDLLRAGKAGSNYYSTLRFQTRVVPSDADIAAARAGSLDWEDLNWATSIYSSKAGVRQVWCHFEWQLVPSSDVSQHSGLREQAVPFFGSSAIYYQVTK
;
A
#
# COMPACT_ATOMS: atom_id res chain seq x y z
N MET A 1 69.96 19.21 47.82
CA MET A 1 69.18 18.62 48.93
C MET A 1 67.74 19.09 48.78
N THR A 2 66.84 18.23 48.32
CA THR A 2 65.41 18.51 48.15
C THR A 2 64.64 17.54 49.05
N ASN A 3 64.01 18.07 50.11
CA ASN A 3 63.21 17.30 51.05
C ASN A 3 61.90 16.87 50.39
N ARG A 4 61.72 15.56 50.18
CA ARG A 4 60.48 14.95 49.69
C ARG A 4 59.66 14.51 50.90
N THR A 5 58.59 15.23 51.20
CA THR A 5 57.65 14.86 52.27
C THR A 5 56.82 13.65 51.84
N HIS A 6 56.96 12.54 52.57
CA HIS A 6 56.13 11.36 52.39
C HIS A 6 54.78 11.57 53.08
N ASN A 7 53.71 11.72 52.29
CA ASN A 7 52.35 11.68 52.82
C ASN A 7 51.99 10.22 53.17
N PRO A 8 51.61 9.91 54.42
CA PRO A 8 51.17 8.57 54.80
C PRO A 8 49.85 8.26 54.09
N LYS A 9 49.83 7.18 53.31
CA LYS A 9 48.62 6.70 52.64
C LYS A 9 47.67 6.14 53.72
N ARG A 10 46.61 6.89 54.05
CA ARG A 10 45.49 6.37 54.87
C ARG A 10 44.80 5.26 54.07
N GLY A 11 44.74 4.05 54.64
CA GLY A 11 43.96 2.95 54.09
C GLY A 11 42.46 3.25 54.17
N LEU A 12 41.71 2.86 53.14
CA LEU A 12 40.25 2.97 53.09
C LEU A 12 39.63 2.16 54.23
N SER A 13 38.70 2.77 54.97
CA SER A 13 37.89 2.08 55.96
C SER A 13 36.88 1.14 55.28
N LEU A 14 36.47 0.08 55.99
CA LEU A 14 35.49 -0.89 55.48
C LEU A 14 34.15 -0.21 55.13
N ALA A 15 33.77 0.84 55.86
CA ALA A 15 32.60 1.66 55.56
C ALA A 15 32.73 2.42 54.23
N GLU A 16 33.90 3.01 53.94
CA GLU A 16 34.16 3.69 52.66
C GLU A 16 34.13 2.72 51.48
N LEU A 17 34.64 1.49 51.66
CA LEU A 17 34.60 0.46 50.62
C LEU A 17 33.17 -0.02 50.35
N LEU A 18 32.35 -0.16 51.40
CA LEU A 18 30.94 -0.54 51.29
C LEU A 18 30.14 0.56 50.57
N VAL A 19 30.32 1.83 50.95
CA VAL A 19 29.68 2.97 50.25
C VAL A 19 30.14 3.05 48.80
N ALA A 20 31.44 2.90 48.50
CA ALA A 20 31.95 2.91 47.14
C ALA A 20 31.35 1.77 46.30
N SER A 21 31.20 0.56 46.88
CA SER A 21 30.58 -0.58 46.19
C SER A 21 29.08 -0.36 45.91
N ALA A 22 28.36 0.25 46.85
CA ALA A 22 26.95 0.58 46.67
C ALA A 22 26.74 1.64 45.58
N VAL A 23 27.58 2.69 45.56
CA VAL A 23 27.55 3.72 44.52
C VAL A 23 27.89 3.13 43.15
N MET A 24 28.93 2.28 43.05
CA MET A 24 29.25 1.59 41.80
C MET A 24 28.09 0.69 41.34
N GLY A 25 27.45 -0.04 42.26
CA GLY A 25 26.28 -0.86 41.94
C GLY A 25 25.13 -0.05 41.33
N ILE A 26 24.79 1.10 41.92
CA ILE A 26 23.75 2.00 41.39
C ILE A 26 24.13 2.54 40.01
N ILE A 27 25.39 2.94 39.83
CA ILE A 27 25.90 3.43 38.53
C ILE A 27 25.83 2.33 37.47
N CYS A 28 26.26 1.11 37.78
CA CYS A 28 26.18 -0.04 36.88
C CYS A 28 24.73 -0.36 36.48
N LEU A 29 23.79 -0.34 37.43
CA LEU A 29 22.37 -0.55 37.14
C LEU A 29 21.82 0.54 36.23
N SER A 30 22.18 1.80 36.49
CA SER A 30 21.74 2.95 35.68
C SER A 30 22.26 2.83 34.24
N PHE A 31 23.54 2.48 34.06
CA PHE A 31 24.10 2.21 32.73
C PHE A 31 23.43 1.02 32.03
N GLY A 32 23.08 -0.04 32.76
CA GLY A 32 22.31 -1.16 32.22
C GLY A 32 20.95 -0.72 31.67
N THR A 33 20.20 0.09 32.42
CA THR A 33 18.88 0.60 31.97
C THR A 33 18.99 1.56 30.78
N LEU A 34 20.02 2.41 30.74
CA LEU A 34 20.27 3.31 29.61
C LEU A 34 20.67 2.53 28.35
N ALA A 35 21.54 1.52 28.50
CA ALA A 35 21.93 0.67 27.37
C ALA A 35 20.73 -0.03 26.75
N MET A 36 19.84 -0.62 27.58
CA MET A 36 18.59 -1.21 27.09
C MET A 36 17.68 -0.17 26.42
N SER A 37 17.53 1.01 27.03
CA SER A 37 16.68 2.08 26.47
C SER A 37 17.18 2.57 25.11
N VAL A 38 18.51 2.71 24.95
CA VAL A 38 19.13 3.09 23.67
C VAL A 38 18.96 1.99 22.64
N GLN A 39 19.12 0.72 23.03
CA GLN A 39 18.90 -0.41 22.13
C GLN A 39 17.44 -0.43 21.64
N MET A 40 16.46 -0.33 22.54
CA MET A 40 15.04 -0.28 22.18
C MET A 40 14.70 0.93 21.29
N ALA A 41 15.27 2.10 21.59
CA ALA A 41 15.06 3.30 20.77
C ALA A 41 15.64 3.15 19.36
N ASN A 42 16.79 2.48 19.24
CA ASN A 42 17.41 2.18 17.96
C ASN A 42 16.59 1.15 17.16
N GLU A 43 16.16 0.05 17.78
CA GLU A 43 15.29 -0.97 17.16
C GLU A 43 13.99 -0.33 16.64
N TYR A 44 13.30 0.44 17.48
CA TYR A 44 12.08 1.17 17.08
C TYR A 44 12.33 2.12 15.90
N SER A 45 13.46 2.83 15.90
CA SER A 45 13.81 3.75 14.81
C SER A 45 14.12 2.99 13.51
N GLN A 46 14.77 1.83 13.58
CA GLN A 46 15.02 0.96 12.42
C GLN A 46 13.71 0.42 11.84
N GLU A 47 12.80 -0.06 12.68
CA GLU A 47 11.48 -0.54 12.29
C GLU A 47 10.64 0.54 11.58
N LYS A 48 10.62 1.76 12.14
CA LYS A 48 9.90 2.88 11.52
C LYS A 48 10.51 3.30 10.19
N ASN A 49 11.84 3.26 10.06
CA ASN A 49 12.51 3.54 8.79
C ASN A 49 12.18 2.49 7.73
N LEU A 50 12.16 1.21 8.10
CA LEU A 50 11.78 0.11 7.20
C LEU A 50 10.35 0.27 6.69
N VAL A 51 9.40 0.47 7.60
CA VAL A 51 7.99 0.71 7.27
C VAL A 51 7.83 1.93 6.34
N GLY A 52 8.52 3.03 6.63
CA GLY A 52 8.48 4.22 5.78
C GLY A 52 9.03 4.01 4.37
N GLN A 53 10.08 3.19 4.23
CA GLN A 53 10.65 2.83 2.92
C GLN A 53 9.68 1.99 2.10
N HIS A 54 9.08 0.96 2.68
CA HIS A 54 8.07 0.14 2.01
C HIS A 54 6.88 0.98 1.55
N ALA A 55 6.34 1.86 2.42
CA ALA A 55 5.26 2.75 2.04
C ALA A 55 5.60 3.62 0.83
N ARG A 56 6.81 4.19 0.79
CA ARG A 56 7.26 5.00 -0.35
C ARG A 56 7.34 4.20 -1.63
N VAL A 57 7.85 2.96 -1.58
CA VAL A 57 7.94 2.08 -2.75
C VAL A 57 6.55 1.70 -3.27
N ILE A 58 5.63 1.32 -2.38
CA ILE A 58 4.24 1.02 -2.70
C ILE A 58 3.58 2.20 -3.42
N LEU A 59 3.65 3.39 -2.79
CA LEU A 59 3.05 4.62 -3.34
C LEU A 59 3.64 4.96 -4.71
N GLN A 60 4.98 4.97 -4.83
CA GLN A 60 5.64 5.33 -6.07
C GLN A 60 5.33 4.34 -7.21
N ARG A 61 5.26 3.03 -6.92
CA ARG A 61 4.94 2.02 -7.93
C ARG A 61 3.50 2.15 -8.42
N ILE A 62 2.54 2.22 -7.50
CA ILE A 62 1.11 2.32 -7.84
C ILE A 62 0.85 3.62 -8.60
N GLU A 63 1.32 4.77 -8.09
CA GLU A 63 1.07 6.07 -8.74
C GLU A 63 1.70 6.15 -10.12
N ARG A 64 2.93 5.65 -10.28
CA ARG A 64 3.61 5.64 -11.58
C ARG A 64 2.85 4.79 -12.60
N THR A 65 2.40 3.61 -12.20
CA THR A 65 1.62 2.73 -13.10
C THR A 65 0.26 3.36 -13.43
N MET A 66 -0.42 3.95 -12.45
CA MET A 66 -1.68 4.66 -12.70
C MET A 66 -1.50 5.87 -13.62
N GLN A 67 -0.40 6.61 -13.52
CA GLN A 67 -0.10 7.74 -14.41
C GLN A 67 0.16 7.32 -15.87
N GLY A 68 0.63 6.08 -16.09
CA GLY A 68 0.78 5.49 -17.42
C GLY A 68 -0.49 4.86 -17.97
N ALA A 69 -1.58 4.85 -17.20
CA ALA A 69 -2.76 4.08 -17.56
C ALA A 69 -3.50 4.64 -18.76
N HIS A 70 -3.91 3.75 -19.66
CA HIS A 70 -4.79 4.03 -20.78
C HIS A 70 -6.24 3.86 -20.36
N ALA A 71 -7.13 4.74 -20.84
CA ALA A 71 -8.55 4.68 -20.55
C ALA A 71 -9.40 4.98 -21.78
N THR A 72 -10.53 4.29 -21.88
CA THR A 72 -11.54 4.46 -22.92
C THR A 72 -12.92 4.51 -22.27
N GLU A 73 -13.96 4.77 -23.06
CA GLU A 73 -15.34 4.68 -22.58
C GLU A 73 -15.74 3.23 -22.22
N SER A 74 -15.06 2.22 -22.78
CA SER A 74 -15.35 0.81 -22.49
C SER A 74 -14.60 0.30 -21.26
N PHE A 75 -13.44 0.89 -20.93
CA PHE A 75 -12.67 0.54 -19.74
C PHE A 75 -12.07 1.80 -19.11
N PRO A 76 -12.36 2.11 -17.83
CA PRO A 76 -11.94 3.36 -17.18
C PRO A 76 -10.43 3.44 -16.90
N GLY A 77 -9.64 2.48 -17.33
CA GLY A 77 -8.19 2.39 -17.13
C GLY A 77 -7.77 1.90 -15.74
N ILE A 78 -8.58 2.14 -14.72
CA ILE A 78 -8.36 1.69 -13.34
C ILE A 78 -9.63 1.04 -12.80
N LEU A 79 -9.53 -0.21 -12.34
CA LEU A 79 -10.65 -0.98 -11.81
C LEU A 79 -10.27 -1.68 -10.49
N PRO A 80 -10.81 -1.27 -9.34
CA PRO A 80 -10.68 -2.01 -8.09
C PRO A 80 -11.41 -3.34 -8.17
N ILE A 81 -10.79 -4.37 -7.61
CA ILE A 81 -11.34 -5.71 -7.53
C ILE A 81 -11.65 -5.98 -6.06
N THR A 82 -12.95 -6.17 -5.80
CA THR A 82 -13.48 -6.33 -4.45
C THR A 82 -13.61 -7.79 -4.07
N TYR A 83 -13.03 -8.14 -2.94
CA TYR A 83 -13.25 -9.40 -2.24
C TYR A 83 -14.31 -9.21 -1.17
N TYR A 84 -14.99 -10.30 -0.83
CA TYR A 84 -16.08 -10.27 0.12
C TYR A 84 -15.83 -11.23 1.27
N TYR A 85 -16.14 -10.77 2.47
CA TYR A 85 -16.33 -11.64 3.63
C TYR A 85 -17.68 -11.32 4.23
N THR A 86 -18.63 -12.24 4.11
CA THR A 86 -20.04 -12.02 4.49
C THR A 86 -20.63 -10.80 3.77
N SER A 87 -20.91 -9.71 4.48
CA SER A 87 -21.45 -8.45 3.94
C SER A 87 -20.41 -7.33 3.82
N TYR A 88 -19.14 -7.58 4.15
CA TYR A 88 -18.09 -6.56 4.13
C TYR A 88 -17.23 -6.66 2.87
N ASP A 89 -16.89 -5.51 2.32
CA ASP A 89 -16.13 -5.32 1.09
C ASP A 89 -14.64 -5.02 1.36
N PHE A 90 -13.79 -5.83 0.73
CA PHE A 90 -12.33 -5.75 0.80
C PHE A 90 -11.77 -5.52 -0.60
N PRO A 91 -11.71 -4.26 -1.09
CA PRO A 91 -11.12 -3.92 -2.38
C PRO A 91 -9.58 -3.99 -2.30
N GLN A 92 -9.06 -5.22 -2.26
CA GLN A 92 -7.66 -5.54 -2.00
C GLN A 92 -6.83 -5.75 -3.28
N ALA A 93 -7.44 -5.57 -4.45
CA ALA A 93 -6.72 -5.58 -5.71
C ALA A 93 -7.20 -4.44 -6.62
N VAL A 94 -6.36 -4.06 -7.57
CA VAL A 94 -6.69 -3.11 -8.62
C VAL A 94 -6.05 -3.56 -9.94
N ALA A 95 -6.86 -3.54 -11.01
CA ALA A 95 -6.39 -3.70 -12.38
C ALA A 95 -6.14 -2.33 -12.99
N ILE A 96 -4.96 -2.14 -13.56
CA ILE A 96 -4.57 -0.93 -14.27
C ILE A 96 -4.21 -1.31 -15.70
N TRP A 97 -4.80 -0.62 -16.67
CA TRP A 97 -4.50 -0.83 -18.08
C TRP A 97 -3.30 0.02 -18.49
N ASP A 98 -2.14 -0.60 -18.68
CA ASP A 98 -0.86 0.05 -18.98
C ASP A 98 -0.21 -0.69 -20.18
N PRO A 99 -0.71 -0.46 -21.40
CA PRO A 99 -0.14 -1.07 -22.60
C PRO A 99 1.28 -0.52 -22.83
N ALA A 100 2.23 -1.38 -23.23
CA ALA A 100 3.61 -0.96 -23.48
C ALA A 100 3.79 -0.03 -24.71
N GLY A 101 2.72 0.19 -25.46
CA GLY A 101 2.63 1.05 -26.64
C GLY A 101 1.19 1.48 -26.87
N ASP A 102 0.76 1.56 -28.12
CA ASP A 102 -0.64 1.84 -28.43
C ASP A 102 -1.53 0.67 -27.96
N ALA A 103 -2.69 1.00 -27.39
CA ALA A 103 -3.69 0.02 -27.01
C ALA A 103 -4.12 -0.80 -28.24
N LEU A 104 -4.06 -2.14 -28.14
CA LEU A 104 -4.36 -3.02 -29.26
C LEU A 104 -5.86 -3.04 -29.61
N SER A 105 -6.71 -2.67 -28.66
CA SER A 105 -8.16 -2.64 -28.84
C SER A 105 -8.85 -1.62 -27.91
N SER A 106 -10.17 -1.47 -28.02
CA SER A 106 -10.95 -0.58 -27.15
C SER A 106 -11.11 -1.08 -25.71
N TYR A 107 -10.69 -2.33 -25.44
CA TYR A 107 -10.75 -2.99 -24.13
C TYR A 107 -9.42 -3.71 -23.84
N PRO A 108 -8.96 -3.78 -22.58
CA PRO A 108 -7.68 -4.40 -22.27
C PRO A 108 -7.63 -5.90 -22.59
N GLN A 109 -6.49 -6.35 -23.12
CA GLN A 109 -6.04 -7.72 -22.97
C GLN A 109 -5.33 -7.91 -21.63
N VAL A 110 -5.28 -9.14 -21.11
CA VAL A 110 -4.57 -9.45 -19.86
C VAL A 110 -3.08 -9.07 -19.95
N SER A 111 -2.48 -9.20 -21.14
CA SER A 111 -1.09 -8.78 -21.43
C SER A 111 -0.81 -7.28 -21.27
N GLU A 112 -1.85 -6.45 -21.34
CA GLU A 112 -1.76 -4.99 -21.17
C GLU A 112 -2.11 -4.56 -19.74
N LEU A 113 -2.46 -5.51 -18.86
CA LEU A 113 -2.83 -5.23 -17.49
C LEU A 113 -1.66 -5.34 -16.52
N VAL A 114 -1.76 -4.51 -15.49
CA VAL A 114 -0.91 -4.54 -14.30
C VAL A 114 -1.84 -4.65 -13.13
N LEU A 115 -1.68 -5.73 -12.38
CA LEU A 115 -2.50 -5.99 -11.22
C LEU A 115 -1.67 -5.73 -9.98
N PHE A 116 -2.15 -4.84 -9.12
CA PHE A 116 -1.69 -4.77 -7.75
C PHE A 116 -2.67 -5.54 -6.89
N ALA A 117 -2.25 -6.63 -6.28
CA ALA A 117 -3.14 -7.52 -5.54
C ALA A 117 -2.49 -8.08 -4.29
N ILE A 118 -3.32 -8.39 -3.30
CA ILE A 118 -2.92 -9.18 -2.14
C ILE A 118 -3.01 -10.66 -2.48
N ASP A 119 -2.01 -11.43 -2.08
CA ASP A 119 -2.08 -12.88 -2.11
C ASP A 119 -3.12 -13.39 -1.08
N PRO A 120 -4.18 -14.09 -1.49
CA PRO A 120 -5.16 -14.65 -0.55
C PRO A 120 -4.57 -15.62 0.48
N GLN A 121 -3.46 -16.29 0.18
CA GLN A 121 -2.76 -17.18 1.10
C GLN A 121 -1.83 -16.41 2.05
N ASN A 122 -1.30 -15.27 1.59
CA ASN A 122 -0.38 -14.41 2.34
C ASN A 122 -0.93 -12.96 2.38
N PRO A 123 -1.90 -12.67 3.26
CA PRO A 123 -2.66 -11.41 3.21
C PRO A 123 -1.87 -10.15 3.63
N ASN A 124 -0.60 -10.30 3.96
CA ASN A 124 0.36 -9.24 4.20
C ASN A 124 1.26 -8.94 3.00
N GLN A 125 1.19 -9.74 1.93
CA GLN A 125 1.99 -9.56 0.72
C GLN A 125 1.22 -8.77 -0.33
N LEU A 126 1.80 -7.65 -0.76
CA LEU A 126 1.37 -6.91 -1.94
C LEU A 126 2.22 -7.31 -3.13
N LEU A 127 1.55 -7.79 -4.17
CA LEU A 127 2.15 -8.23 -5.40
C LEU A 127 1.84 -7.24 -6.52
N GLU A 128 2.83 -6.97 -7.38
CA GLU A 128 2.65 -6.45 -8.73
C GLU A 128 2.73 -7.62 -9.70
N ILE A 129 1.67 -7.83 -10.48
CA ILE A 129 1.52 -8.99 -11.35
C ILE A 129 1.33 -8.52 -12.79
N ARG A 130 2.09 -9.09 -13.72
CA ARG A 130 1.96 -8.88 -15.17
C ARG A 130 2.08 -10.21 -15.90
N ASN A 131 1.30 -10.45 -16.95
CA ASN A 131 1.49 -11.60 -17.82
C ASN A 131 1.42 -11.17 -19.28
N LYS A 132 2.58 -10.82 -19.84
CA LYS A 132 2.70 -10.26 -21.20
C LYS A 132 2.35 -11.25 -22.31
N LEU A 133 2.24 -12.54 -22.00
CA LEU A 133 1.95 -13.60 -22.98
C LEU A 133 0.45 -13.91 -23.07
N ASP A 134 -0.35 -13.49 -22.08
CA ASP A 134 -1.78 -13.76 -22.04
C ASP A 134 -2.57 -12.82 -22.94
N THR A 135 -2.99 -13.33 -24.10
CA THR A 135 -3.73 -12.57 -25.11
C THR A 135 -5.24 -12.59 -24.90
N ARG A 136 -5.74 -13.23 -23.82
CA ARG A 136 -7.18 -13.21 -23.50
C ARG A 136 -7.63 -11.78 -23.23
N THR A 137 -8.85 -11.47 -23.66
CA THR A 137 -9.52 -10.22 -23.26
C THR A 137 -9.80 -10.26 -21.76
N ALA A 138 -9.62 -9.12 -21.09
CA ALA A 138 -9.93 -9.01 -19.67
C ALA A 138 -11.43 -9.26 -19.39
N PRO A 139 -11.81 -9.68 -18.17
CA PRO A 139 -13.20 -9.82 -17.78
C PRO A 139 -13.97 -8.51 -17.91
N GLY A 140 -15.29 -8.60 -18.11
CA GLY A 140 -16.16 -7.42 -18.19
C GLY A 140 -16.16 -6.62 -16.88
N LEU A 141 -16.43 -5.31 -16.96
CA LEU A 141 -16.42 -4.42 -15.77
C LEU A 141 -17.37 -4.87 -14.65
N ALA A 142 -18.50 -5.49 -14.99
CA ALA A 142 -19.49 -6.00 -14.05
C ALA A 142 -19.23 -7.45 -13.58
N ASP A 143 -18.23 -8.14 -14.16
CA ASP A 143 -17.90 -9.53 -13.84
C ASP A 143 -16.84 -9.61 -12.73
N GLU A 144 -17.24 -9.24 -11.52
CA GLU A 144 -16.34 -9.26 -10.36
C GLU A 144 -15.78 -10.65 -10.05
N ALA A 145 -16.55 -11.71 -10.32
CA ALA A 145 -16.11 -13.08 -10.10
C ALA A 145 -14.99 -13.45 -11.09
N GLY A 146 -15.17 -13.11 -12.37
CA GLY A 146 -14.14 -13.29 -13.39
C GLY A 146 -12.85 -12.54 -13.05
N TRP A 147 -12.94 -11.33 -12.51
CA TRP A 147 -11.77 -10.57 -12.06
C TRP A 147 -11.02 -11.23 -10.89
N ARG A 148 -11.74 -11.74 -9.88
CA ARG A 148 -11.11 -12.47 -8.77
C ARG A 148 -10.46 -13.77 -9.23
N THR A 149 -11.12 -14.52 -10.12
CA THR A 149 -10.54 -15.72 -10.72
C THR A 149 -9.29 -15.38 -11.53
N LEU A 150 -9.32 -14.32 -12.33
CA LEU A 150 -8.14 -13.88 -13.10
C LEU A 150 -6.96 -13.55 -12.18
N VAL A 151 -7.18 -12.82 -11.08
CA VAL A 151 -6.10 -12.51 -10.13
C VAL A 151 -5.52 -13.78 -9.52
N ALA A 152 -6.36 -14.71 -9.06
CA ALA A 152 -5.91 -15.97 -8.50
C ALA A 152 -5.12 -16.81 -9.52
N ASP A 153 -5.65 -16.95 -10.74
CA ASP A 153 -5.00 -17.68 -11.84
C ASP A 153 -3.63 -17.09 -12.19
N LEU A 154 -3.51 -15.76 -12.16
CA LEU A 154 -2.24 -15.08 -12.47
C LEU A 154 -1.23 -15.20 -11.33
N ILE A 155 -1.65 -15.28 -10.07
CA ILE A 155 -0.76 -15.57 -8.93
C ILE A 155 -0.21 -17.00 -9.04
N ASP A 156 -1.04 -17.96 -9.44
CA ASP A 156 -0.65 -19.38 -9.54
C ASP A 156 0.09 -19.73 -10.85
N SER A 157 0.05 -18.84 -11.85
CA SER A 157 0.63 -19.06 -13.18
C SER A 157 2.14 -18.91 -13.20
N SER A 158 2.83 -19.88 -13.81
CA SER A 158 4.29 -19.81 -14.06
C SER A 158 4.69 -18.79 -15.13
N ASP A 159 3.74 -18.36 -15.96
CA ASP A 159 3.97 -17.40 -17.06
C ASP A 159 3.81 -15.94 -16.58
N SER A 160 3.34 -15.74 -15.35
CA SER A 160 3.20 -14.42 -14.75
C SER A 160 4.53 -13.92 -14.20
N GLU A 161 4.88 -12.67 -14.52
CA GLU A 161 5.89 -11.89 -13.84
C GLU A 161 5.28 -11.34 -12.55
N ILE A 162 5.69 -11.90 -11.40
CA ILE A 162 5.23 -11.46 -10.07
C ILE A 162 6.38 -10.79 -9.34
N VAL A 163 6.14 -9.57 -8.84
CA VAL A 163 7.07 -8.82 -8.01
C VAL A 163 6.41 -8.57 -6.66
N GLU A 164 6.97 -9.13 -5.59
CA GLU A 164 6.58 -8.76 -4.24
C GLU A 164 7.07 -7.33 -3.92
N ILE A 165 6.13 -6.44 -3.64
CA ILE A 165 6.44 -5.05 -3.29
C ILE A 165 6.72 -4.92 -1.80
N SER A 166 5.95 -5.64 -0.99
CA SER A 166 6.02 -5.57 0.46
C SER A 166 5.30 -6.75 1.08
N ASP A 167 5.87 -7.29 2.15
CA ASP A 167 5.30 -8.27 3.08
C ASP A 167 4.87 -7.65 4.43
N LEU A 168 5.03 -6.34 4.59
CA LEU A 168 4.73 -5.61 5.81
C LEU A 168 3.30 -5.09 5.92
N LEU A 169 2.39 -5.46 5.00
CA LEU A 169 1.01 -5.01 5.09
C LEU A 169 0.34 -5.61 6.30
N ARG A 170 -0.26 -4.75 7.11
CA ARG A 170 -1.07 -5.19 8.22
C ARG A 170 -2.27 -5.96 7.67
N ALA A 171 -2.44 -7.16 8.18
CA ALA A 171 -3.60 -8.01 7.96
C ALA A 171 -4.41 -8.14 9.26
N GLY A 172 -5.72 -7.93 9.16
CA GLY A 172 -6.68 -8.12 10.23
C GLY A 172 -7.39 -9.46 10.08
N LYS A 173 -7.83 -10.06 11.19
CA LYS A 173 -8.58 -11.31 11.19
C LYS A 173 -10.09 -11.04 11.07
N ALA A 174 -10.75 -11.67 10.12
CA ALA A 174 -12.20 -11.70 10.00
C ALA A 174 -12.67 -13.17 9.95
N GLY A 175 -13.25 -13.64 11.05
CA GLY A 175 -13.55 -15.06 11.25
C GLY A 175 -12.29 -15.93 11.30
N SER A 176 -12.22 -16.92 10.41
CA SER A 176 -11.05 -17.81 10.26
C SER A 176 -9.95 -17.23 9.37
N ASN A 177 -10.27 -16.22 8.56
CA ASN A 177 -9.40 -15.73 7.50
C ASN A 177 -8.74 -14.41 7.89
N TYR A 178 -7.60 -14.13 7.28
CA TYR A 178 -6.93 -12.84 7.39
C TYR A 178 -7.15 -12.03 6.11
N TYR A 179 -7.34 -10.73 6.29
CA TYR A 179 -7.58 -9.77 5.21
C TYR A 179 -6.62 -8.61 5.39
N SER A 180 -5.93 -8.22 4.32
CA SER A 180 -5.13 -7.00 4.30
C SER A 180 -5.94 -5.75 4.64
N THR A 181 -5.25 -4.75 5.17
CA THR A 181 -5.78 -3.39 5.35
C THR A 181 -5.72 -2.55 4.09
N LEU A 182 -5.14 -3.06 2.99
CA LEU A 182 -5.15 -2.38 1.70
C LEU A 182 -6.58 -2.22 1.18
N ARG A 183 -6.93 -1.00 0.78
CA ARG A 183 -8.21 -0.68 0.13
C ARG A 183 -7.99 0.24 -1.05
N PHE A 184 -8.55 -0.12 -2.19
CA PHE A 184 -8.68 0.73 -3.36
C PHE A 184 -10.11 1.25 -3.48
N GLN A 185 -10.25 2.52 -3.87
CA GLN A 185 -11.54 3.12 -4.16
C GLN A 185 -11.42 3.97 -5.41
N THR A 186 -12.30 3.74 -6.39
CA THR A 186 -12.36 4.56 -7.59
C THR A 186 -13.60 5.43 -7.64
N ARG A 187 -13.45 6.60 -8.27
CA ARG A 187 -14.55 7.48 -8.63
C ARG A 187 -14.34 7.94 -10.07
N VAL A 188 -15.36 7.75 -10.90
CA VAL A 188 -15.37 8.20 -12.29
C VAL A 188 -16.35 9.36 -12.44
N VAL A 189 -15.87 10.46 -13.03
CA VAL A 189 -16.62 11.74 -13.10
C VAL A 189 -16.46 12.36 -14.49
N PRO A 190 -17.54 12.60 -15.26
CA PRO A 190 -18.95 12.23 -14.96
C PRO A 190 -19.17 10.71 -14.88
N SER A 191 -20.27 10.28 -14.25
CA SER A 191 -20.61 8.85 -14.17
C SER A 191 -21.09 8.30 -15.52
N ASP A 192 -21.06 6.97 -15.71
CA ASP A 192 -21.57 6.36 -16.95
C ASP A 192 -23.06 6.65 -17.14
N ALA A 193 -23.82 6.69 -16.04
CA ALA A 193 -25.24 7.02 -16.04
C ALA A 193 -25.50 8.46 -16.49
N ASP A 194 -24.68 9.43 -16.04
CA ASP A 194 -24.84 10.83 -16.45
C ASP A 194 -24.53 11.01 -17.94
N ILE A 195 -23.47 10.37 -18.44
CA ILE A 195 -23.11 10.39 -19.86
C ILE A 195 -24.22 9.77 -20.71
N ALA A 196 -24.78 8.64 -20.27
CA ALA A 196 -25.90 7.99 -20.95
C ALA A 196 -27.14 8.90 -20.95
N ALA A 197 -27.46 9.56 -19.84
CA ALA A 197 -28.56 10.51 -19.73
C ALA A 197 -28.37 11.72 -20.66
N ALA A 198 -27.15 12.24 -20.78
CA ALA A 198 -26.87 13.36 -21.66
C ALA A 198 -26.96 12.98 -23.15
N ARG A 199 -26.56 11.76 -23.50
CA ARG A 199 -26.74 11.20 -24.86
C ARG A 199 -28.20 10.94 -25.20
N ALA A 200 -28.99 10.53 -24.22
CA ALA A 200 -30.44 10.35 -24.35
C ALA A 200 -31.22 11.68 -24.39
N GLY A 201 -30.57 12.81 -24.11
CA GLY A 201 -31.19 14.14 -24.10
C GLY A 201 -32.01 14.44 -22.83
N SER A 202 -31.87 13.62 -21.78
CA SER A 202 -32.54 13.86 -20.47
C SER A 202 -31.73 14.75 -19.52
N LEU A 203 -30.45 14.98 -19.84
CA LEU A 203 -29.55 15.87 -19.13
C LEU A 203 -28.77 16.70 -20.16
N ASP A 204 -28.52 17.97 -19.90
CA ASP A 204 -27.72 18.77 -20.81
C ASP A 204 -26.24 18.38 -20.72
N TRP A 205 -25.58 18.25 -21.87
CA TRP A 205 -24.16 17.85 -21.94
C TRP A 205 -23.25 18.80 -21.15
N GLU A 206 -23.63 20.07 -21.09
CA GLU A 206 -22.90 21.13 -20.40
C GLU A 206 -23.12 21.09 -18.87
N ASP A 207 -24.20 20.45 -18.41
CA ASP A 207 -24.56 20.30 -17.00
C ASP A 207 -23.90 19.07 -16.34
N LEU A 208 -23.21 18.24 -17.13
CA LEU A 208 -22.41 17.14 -16.60
C LEU A 208 -21.29 17.69 -15.70
N ASN A 209 -20.98 16.96 -14.63
CA ASN A 209 -19.89 17.30 -13.72
C ASN A 209 -18.53 17.01 -14.37
N TRP A 210 -18.12 17.82 -15.34
CA TRP A 210 -16.85 17.66 -16.05
C TRP A 210 -15.67 17.94 -15.15
N ALA A 211 -14.59 17.18 -15.33
CA ALA A 211 -13.35 17.41 -14.62
C ALA A 211 -12.84 18.82 -14.93
N THR A 212 -12.68 19.65 -13.90
CA THR A 212 -12.24 21.06 -14.02
C THR A 212 -13.09 21.91 -14.99
N SER A 213 -14.35 21.51 -15.21
CA SER A 213 -15.26 22.13 -16.19
C SER A 213 -14.69 22.19 -17.62
N ILE A 214 -13.85 21.23 -18.00
CA ILE A 214 -13.29 21.15 -19.36
C ILE A 214 -14.23 20.34 -20.25
N TYR A 215 -15.00 21.06 -21.08
CA TYR A 215 -15.87 20.48 -22.09
C TYR A 215 -16.08 21.42 -23.28
N SER A 216 -16.70 20.86 -24.32
CA SER A 216 -17.18 21.53 -25.52
C SER A 216 -18.56 20.97 -25.86
N SER A 217 -19.23 21.54 -26.87
CA SER A 217 -20.54 21.05 -27.33
C SER A 217 -20.53 19.63 -27.90
N LYS A 218 -19.35 19.04 -28.17
CA LYS A 218 -19.20 17.71 -28.79
C LYS A 218 -18.33 16.73 -28.01
N ALA A 219 -17.60 17.19 -27.00
CA ALA A 219 -16.67 16.36 -26.24
C ALA A 219 -16.43 16.96 -24.85
N GLY A 220 -16.00 16.13 -23.90
CA GLY A 220 -15.62 16.58 -22.56
C GLY A 220 -14.52 15.70 -21.96
N VAL A 221 -13.84 16.21 -20.94
CA VAL A 221 -12.78 15.49 -20.25
C VAL A 221 -13.37 14.76 -19.05
N ARG A 222 -13.24 13.44 -19.07
CA ARG A 222 -13.64 12.54 -18.00
C ARG A 222 -12.45 12.21 -17.13
N GLN A 223 -12.66 12.19 -15.82
CA GLN A 223 -11.66 11.87 -14.82
C GLN A 223 -11.96 10.51 -14.19
N VAL A 224 -10.93 9.69 -14.04
CA VAL A 224 -10.95 8.49 -13.20
C VAL A 224 -9.97 8.71 -12.09
N TRP A 225 -10.49 8.89 -10.88
CA TRP A 225 -9.71 9.06 -9.68
C TRP A 225 -9.68 7.75 -8.90
N CYS A 226 -8.51 7.34 -8.44
CA CYS A 226 -8.32 6.21 -7.55
C CYS A 226 -7.65 6.69 -6.27
N HIS A 227 -8.28 6.39 -5.14
CA HIS A 227 -7.70 6.50 -3.81
C HIS A 227 -7.30 5.12 -3.32
N PHE A 228 -6.22 5.07 -2.55
CA PHE A 228 -5.82 3.85 -1.90
C PHE A 228 -5.23 4.13 -0.53
N GLU A 229 -5.55 3.26 0.42
CA GLU A 229 -5.14 3.35 1.80
C GLU A 229 -4.66 1.99 2.29
N TRP A 230 -3.68 1.98 3.19
CA TRP A 230 -3.15 0.77 3.79
C TRP A 230 -2.51 1.05 5.13
N GLN A 231 -2.24 -0.01 5.90
CA GLN A 231 -1.46 0.08 7.12
C GLN A 231 -0.27 -0.87 7.04
N LEU A 232 0.89 -0.43 7.55
CA LEU A 232 2.08 -1.26 7.64
C LEU A 232 2.45 -1.52 9.10
N VAL A 233 3.03 -2.70 9.35
CA VAL A 233 3.57 -3.11 10.65
C VAL A 233 4.99 -3.66 10.46
N PRO A 234 5.89 -3.53 11.45
CA PRO A 234 7.30 -3.94 11.30
C PRO A 234 7.51 -5.45 11.50
N SER A 235 6.60 -6.28 10.97
CA SER A 235 6.71 -7.73 11.00
C SER A 235 5.99 -8.29 9.79
N SER A 236 6.56 -9.34 9.19
CA SER A 236 5.92 -10.11 8.13
C SER A 236 5.17 -11.34 8.67
N ASP A 237 5.24 -11.59 9.98
CA ASP A 237 4.47 -12.64 10.64
C ASP A 237 3.05 -12.14 10.96
N VAL A 238 2.09 -12.54 10.12
CA VAL A 238 0.66 -12.21 10.26
C VAL A 238 0.09 -12.59 11.62
N SER A 239 0.61 -13.64 12.26
CA SER A 239 0.12 -14.08 13.57
C SER A 239 0.37 -13.05 14.68
N GLN A 240 1.36 -12.16 14.50
CA GLN A 240 1.72 -11.11 15.44
C GLN A 240 0.95 -9.80 15.21
N HIS A 241 0.31 -9.63 14.06
CA HIS A 241 -0.33 -8.37 13.65
C HIS A 241 -1.44 -7.89 14.60
N SER A 242 -2.11 -8.80 15.32
CA SER A 242 -3.09 -8.42 16.34
C SER A 242 -2.45 -7.72 17.53
N GLY A 243 -1.25 -8.15 17.94
CA GLY A 243 -0.48 -7.52 19.01
C GLY A 243 0.22 -6.23 18.59
N LEU A 244 0.50 -6.08 17.28
CA LEU A 244 1.18 -4.90 16.72
C LEU A 244 0.22 -3.77 16.30
N ARG A 245 -1.05 -3.80 16.75
CA ARG A 245 -2.05 -2.79 16.34
C ARG A 245 -1.63 -1.36 16.67
N GLU A 246 -0.96 -1.13 17.79
CA GLU A 246 -0.48 0.19 18.21
C GLU A 246 0.73 0.66 17.39
N GLN A 247 1.44 -0.26 16.75
CA GLN A 247 2.60 0.05 15.92
C GLN A 247 2.23 0.26 14.45
N ALA A 248 0.99 -0.08 14.08
CA ALA A 248 0.47 0.06 12.72
C ALA A 248 0.48 1.53 12.27
N VAL A 249 1.12 1.81 11.13
CA VAL A 249 1.19 3.15 10.57
C VAL A 249 0.30 3.22 9.34
N PRO A 250 -0.71 4.12 9.28
CA PRO A 250 -1.55 4.29 8.12
C PRO A 250 -0.83 5.13 7.05
N PHE A 251 -1.07 4.76 5.80
CA PHE A 251 -0.60 5.48 4.62
C PHE A 251 -1.75 5.63 3.63
N PHE A 252 -1.68 6.71 2.86
CA PHE A 252 -2.70 7.10 1.91
C PHE A 252 -2.04 7.55 0.63
N GLY A 253 -2.66 7.23 -0.50
CA GLY A 253 -2.26 7.67 -1.82
C GLY A 253 -3.48 7.95 -2.68
N SER A 254 -3.27 8.68 -3.77
CA SER A 254 -4.30 8.86 -4.79
C SER A 254 -3.68 9.24 -6.11
N SER A 255 -4.28 8.77 -7.20
CA SER A 255 -3.92 9.16 -8.56
C SER A 255 -5.19 9.42 -9.37
N ALA A 256 -5.06 10.18 -10.44
CA ALA A 256 -6.15 10.39 -11.39
C ALA A 256 -5.62 10.37 -12.82
N ILE A 257 -6.42 9.78 -13.71
CA ILE A 257 -6.23 9.86 -15.15
C ILE A 257 -7.40 10.57 -15.81
N TYR A 258 -7.14 11.13 -16.97
CA TYR A 258 -8.10 11.92 -17.73
C TYR A 258 -8.16 11.39 -19.16
N TYR A 259 -9.36 11.24 -19.70
CA TYR A 259 -9.57 10.87 -21.10
C TYR A 259 -10.74 11.64 -21.69
N GLN A 260 -10.72 11.78 -23.01
CA GLN A 260 -11.79 12.48 -23.72
C GLN A 260 -12.96 11.53 -23.96
N VAL A 261 -14.16 12.04 -23.74
CA VAL A 261 -15.44 11.40 -24.11
C VAL A 261 -16.13 12.27 -25.14
N THR A 262 -16.69 11.67 -26.18
CA THR A 262 -17.44 12.39 -27.22
C THR A 262 -18.94 12.28 -26.99
N LYS A 263 -19.71 13.30 -27.36
CA LYS A 263 -21.17 13.26 -27.24
C LYS A 263 -21.76 12.19 -28.14
#